data_AF-A0A948U5G3-F1
#
_entry.id   AF-A0A948U5G3-F1
#
_cell.length_a   1.000
_cell.length_b   1.000
_cell.length_c   1.000
_cell.angle_alpha   90.00
_cell.angle_beta   90.00
_cell.angle_gamma   90.00
#
_symmetry.space_group_name_H-M   'P 1'
#
loop_
_entity.id
_entity.type
_entity.pdbx_description
1 polymer ?
#
loop_
_entity_poly.entity_id
_entity_poly.type
_entity_poly.pdbx_seq_one_letter_code
_entity_poly.pdbx_strand_id
1 'polypeptide(L)'
;MEEGRGKEEKIPIESPLQAVDHRTLSKGFGWWAAAVLVESWGRRQVCLYLWQKKKEGWKRKQKFTIHDPEKWEHIVCAVEELLPKTQAQG
;
A
#
# COMPACT_ATOMS: atom_id res chain seq x y z
N MET A 1 35.55 6.08 -0.29
CA MET A 1 34.82 4.93 0.27
C MET A 1 33.36 5.26 0.10
N GLU A 2 32.65 4.61 -0.83
CA GLU A 2 31.23 4.86 -1.07
C GLU A 2 30.43 4.24 0.08
N GLU A 3 29.89 5.08 0.96
CA GLU A 3 28.97 4.68 2.02
C GLU A 3 27.69 4.10 1.39
N GLY A 4 27.30 2.92 1.89
CA GLY A 4 26.24 2.10 1.33
C GLY A 4 24.92 2.84 1.15
N ARG A 5 24.48 2.96 -0.10
CA ARG A 5 23.05 3.07 -0.42
C ARG A 5 22.35 1.89 0.25
N GLY A 6 21.59 2.17 1.31
CA GLY A 6 20.76 1.18 1.99
C GLY A 6 19.95 0.43 0.94
N LYS A 7 20.08 -0.90 0.90
CA LYS A 7 19.29 -1.74 0.00
C LYS A 7 17.82 -1.41 0.23
N GLU A 8 17.16 -0.83 -0.77
CA GLU A 8 15.71 -0.62 -0.73
C GLU A 8 15.04 -1.96 -0.41
N GLU A 9 14.38 -2.03 0.75
CA GLU A 9 13.69 -3.25 1.18
C GLU A 9 12.55 -3.52 0.19
N LYS A 10 12.64 -4.64 -0.54
CA LYS A 10 11.65 -5.00 -1.56
C LYS A 10 10.26 -5.14 -0.94
N ILE A 11 9.26 -4.65 -1.66
CA ILE A 11 7.86 -4.80 -1.27
C ILE A 11 7.51 -6.31 -1.20
N PRO A 12 6.87 -6.78 -0.11
CA PRO A 12 6.54 -8.19 0.09
C PRO A 12 5.28 -8.56 -0.70
N ILE A 13 5.44 -8.61 -2.02
CA ILE A 13 4.46 -9.12 -2.98
C ILE A 13 5.02 -10.39 -3.61
N GLU A 14 4.20 -11.43 -3.60
CA GLU A 14 4.52 -12.74 -4.14
C GLU A 14 4.02 -12.88 -5.58
N SER A 15 4.72 -13.70 -6.37
CA SER A 15 4.28 -14.10 -7.71
C SER A 15 2.88 -14.77 -7.64
N PRO A 16 2.03 -14.61 -8.67
CA PRO A 16 2.31 -14.06 -10.00
C PRO A 16 2.24 -12.52 -10.08
N LEU A 17 1.94 -11.82 -8.99
CA LEU A 17 1.86 -10.37 -8.98
C LEU A 17 3.26 -9.76 -9.02
N GLN A 18 3.47 -8.81 -9.92
CA GLN A 18 4.71 -8.02 -9.99
C GLN A 18 4.44 -6.61 -9.48
N ALA A 19 5.25 -6.14 -8.54
CA ALA A 19 5.22 -4.75 -8.11
C ALA A 19 5.98 -3.89 -9.12
N VAL A 20 5.26 -3.05 -9.86
CA VAL A 20 5.83 -2.15 -10.87
C VAL A 20 6.37 -0.88 -10.22
N ASP A 21 5.60 -0.28 -9.31
CA ASP A 21 5.99 0.88 -8.52
C ASP A 21 5.24 0.88 -7.18
N HIS A 22 5.74 1.60 -6.18
CA HIS A 22 5.09 1.72 -4.88
C HIS A 22 5.40 3.03 -4.16
N ARG A 23 4.47 3.45 -3.29
CA ARG A 23 4.68 4.53 -2.32
C ARG A 23 4.35 4.00 -0.93
N THR A 24 5.32 4.03 -0.03
CA THR A 24 5.09 3.70 1.38
C THR A 24 4.29 4.82 2.03
N LEU A 25 3.15 4.47 2.62
CA LEU A 25 2.29 5.41 3.34
C LEU A 25 2.70 5.50 4.82
N SER A 26 3.05 4.37 5.41
CA SER A 26 3.59 4.30 6.76
C SER A 26 4.39 3.02 6.95
N LYS A 27 5.42 3.07 7.79
CA LYS A 27 6.21 1.90 8.16
C LYS A 27 6.81 2.08 9.54
N GLY A 28 6.49 1.20 10.47
CA GLY A 28 6.92 1.30 11.85
C GLY A 28 6.14 0.35 12.76
N PHE A 29 6.66 0.08 13.95
CA PHE A 29 5.99 -0.75 14.98
C PHE A 29 5.51 -2.12 14.47
N GLY A 30 6.24 -2.71 13.52
CA GLY A 30 5.87 -3.99 12.91
C GLY A 30 4.70 -3.91 11.93
N TRP A 31 4.34 -2.72 11.44
CA TRP A 31 3.35 -2.50 10.40
C TRP A 31 3.97 -1.78 9.21
N TRP A 32 3.47 -2.10 8.02
CA TRP A 32 3.86 -1.44 6.78
C TRP A 32 2.61 -1.27 5.91
N ALA A 33 2.25 -0.03 5.61
CA ALA A 33 1.22 0.31 4.64
C ALA A 33 1.85 0.92 3.39
N ALA A 34 1.40 0.50 2.21
CA ALA A 34 1.86 1.07 0.95
C ALA A 34 0.75 1.04 -0.12
N ALA A 35 0.75 2.05 -0.98
CA ALA A 35 0.08 1.99 -2.27
C ALA A 35 1.04 1.36 -3.29
N VAL A 36 0.60 0.35 -4.03
CA VAL A 36 1.44 -0.40 -4.96
C VAL A 36 0.75 -0.53 -6.30
N LEU A 37 1.42 -0.11 -7.36
CA LEU A 37 1.06 -0.43 -8.73
C LEU A 37 1.54 -1.86 -9.00
N VAL A 38 0.59 -2.76 -9.21
CA VAL A 38 0.88 -4.16 -9.52
C VAL A 38 0.47 -4.50 -10.94
N GLU A 39 1.22 -5.40 -11.56
CA GLU A 39 0.91 -6.00 -12.86
C GLU A 39 0.71 -7.51 -12.71
N SER A 40 -0.31 -8.05 -13.37
CA SER A 40 -0.59 -9.49 -13.47
C SER A 40 -1.16 -9.79 -14.84
N TRP A 41 -0.54 -10.70 -15.58
CA TRP A 41 -1.00 -11.13 -16.92
C TRP A 41 -1.35 -9.95 -17.84
N GLY A 42 -0.49 -8.93 -17.87
CA GLY A 42 -0.66 -7.72 -18.70
C GLY A 42 -1.70 -6.71 -18.20
N ARG A 43 -2.33 -6.94 -17.04
CA ARG A 43 -3.27 -6.00 -16.42
C ARG A 43 -2.61 -5.28 -15.26
N ARG A 44 -2.68 -3.95 -15.27
CA ARG A 44 -2.20 -3.07 -14.19
C ARG A 44 -3.34 -2.62 -13.31
N GLN A 45 -3.07 -2.54 -12.01
CA GLN A 45 -4.01 -2.05 -11.00
C GLN A 45 -3.24 -1.48 -9.82
N VAL A 46 -3.84 -0.50 -9.15
CA VAL A 46 -3.31 0.02 -7.88
C VAL A 46 -3.94 -0.75 -6.73
N CYS A 47 -3.12 -1.12 -5.75
CA CYS A 47 -3.57 -1.80 -4.55
C CYS A 47 -3.01 -1.11 -3.32
N LEU A 48 -3.85 -0.91 -2.31
CA LEU A 48 -3.42 -0.55 -0.97
C LEU A 48 -3.15 -1.83 -0.18
N TYR A 49 -1.92 -1.95 0.31
CA TYR A 49 -1.50 -3.08 1.12
C TYR A 49 -1.25 -2.65 2.55
N LEU A 50 -1.56 -3.56 3.47
CA LEU A 50 -1.11 -3.50 4.86
C LEU A 50 -0.44 -4.84 5.20
N TRP A 51 0.80 -4.79 5.64
CA TRP A 51 1.55 -5.95 6.14
C TRP A 51 1.85 -5.79 7.62
N GLN A 52 1.95 -6.93 8.30
CA GLN A 52 2.42 -7.01 9.68
C GLN A 52 3.68 -7.88 9.75
N LYS A 53 4.70 -7.41 10.46
CA LYS A 53 5.93 -8.15 10.71
C LYS A 53 5.63 -9.36 11.60
N LYS A 54 6.06 -10.52 11.16
CA LYS A 54 6.07 -11.80 11.88
C LYS A 54 7.51 -12.31 11.97
N LYS A 55 7.73 -13.38 12.73
CA LYS A 55 9.06 -13.98 12.92
C LYS A 55 9.73 -14.32 11.57
N GLU A 56 8.93 -14.74 10.60
CA GLU A 56 9.38 -15.17 9.26
C GLU A 56 9.38 -14.04 8.21
N GLY A 57 9.03 -12.80 8.60
CA GLY A 57 8.98 -11.65 7.68
C GLY A 57 7.63 -10.93 7.63
N TRP A 58 7.40 -10.17 6.58
CA TRP A 58 6.16 -9.40 6.39
C TRP A 58 5.02 -10.29 5.89
N LYS A 59 3.93 -10.37 6.64
CA LYS A 59 2.71 -11.10 6.22
C LYS A 59 1.61 -10.11 5.85
N ARG A 60 1.01 -10.31 4.68
CA ARG A 60 -0.12 -9.49 4.21
C ARG A 60 -1.29 -9.64 5.16
N LYS A 61 -1.79 -8.52 5.69
CA LYS A 61 -2.98 -8.42 6.53
C LYS A 61 -4.18 -7.92 5.75
N GLN A 62 -3.98 -6.92 4.90
CA GLN A 62 -5.03 -6.39 4.05
C GLN A 62 -4.50 -6.10 2.65
N LYS A 63 -5.38 -6.25 1.67
CA LYS A 63 -5.21 -5.80 0.30
C LYS A 63 -6.54 -5.21 -0.15
N PHE A 64 -6.53 -3.95 -0.52
CA PHE A 64 -7.64 -3.29 -1.17
C PHE A 64 -7.24 -2.95 -2.61
N THR A 65 -8.00 -3.45 -3.57
CA THR A 65 -7.70 -3.29 -5.00
C THR A 65 -8.58 -2.19 -5.57
N ILE A 66 -7.97 -1.23 -6.27
CA ILE A 66 -8.69 -0.19 -6.99
C ILE A 66 -8.85 -0.68 -8.42
N HIS A 67 -10.09 -1.04 -8.78
CA HIS A 67 -10.41 -1.69 -10.05
C HIS A 67 -10.56 -0.71 -11.22
N ASP A 68 -11.07 0.48 -10.95
CA ASP A 68 -11.32 1.51 -11.96
C ASP A 68 -11.23 2.93 -11.35
N PRO A 69 -10.99 3.97 -12.17
CA PRO A 69 -10.85 5.34 -11.69
C PRO A 69 -12.13 5.92 -11.05
N GLU A 70 -13.32 5.58 -11.58
CA GLU A 70 -14.60 6.10 -11.09
C GLU A 70 -14.87 5.65 -9.64
N LYS A 71 -14.63 4.38 -9.33
CA LYS A 71 -14.69 3.88 -7.94
C LYS A 71 -13.69 4.57 -7.03
N TRP A 72 -12.51 4.93 -7.54
CA TRP A 72 -11.53 5.66 -6.74
C TRP A 72 -12.05 7.05 -6.39
N GLU A 73 -12.64 7.77 -7.34
CA GLU A 73 -13.25 9.08 -7.11
C GLU A 73 -14.36 9.00 -6.05
N HIS A 74 -15.25 8.01 -6.12
CA HIS A 74 -16.27 7.80 -5.08
C HIS A 74 -15.67 7.56 -3.69
N ILE A 75 -14.57 6.79 -3.61
CA ILE A 75 -13.87 6.55 -2.34
C ILE A 75 -13.26 7.85 -1.81
N VAL A 76 -12.58 8.62 -2.67
CA VAL A 76 -11.96 9.89 -2.29
C VAL A 76 -13.03 10.85 -1.76
N CYS A 77 -14.12 11.07 -2.51
CA CYS A 77 -15.22 11.94 -2.09
C CYS A 77 -15.78 11.50 -0.71
N ALA A 78 -16.10 10.21 -0.56
CA ALA A 78 -16.63 9.70 0.71
C ALA A 78 -15.64 9.86 1.88
N VAL A 79 -14.35 9.65 1.65
CA VAL A 79 -13.31 9.84 2.68
C VAL A 79 -13.18 11.32 3.04
N GLU A 80 -13.09 12.21 2.04
CA GLU A 80 -12.97 13.66 2.26
C GLU A 80 -14.18 14.25 2.98
N GLU A 81 -15.40 13.77 2.71
CA GLU A 81 -16.61 14.16 3.44
C GLU A 81 -16.61 13.71 4.91
N LEU A 82 -16.00 12.57 5.21
CA LEU A 82 -15.98 11.99 6.55
C LEU A 82 -14.81 12.48 7.42
N LEU A 83 -13.68 12.82 6.80
CA LEU A 83 -12.47 13.27 7.51
C LEU A 83 -12.72 14.42 8.50
N PRO A 84 -13.44 15.51 8.16
CA PRO A 84 -13.72 16.60 9.09
C PRO A 84 -14.48 16.15 10.36
N LYS A 85 -15.32 15.12 10.23
CA LYS A 85 -16.10 14.58 11.36
C LYS A 85 -15.23 13.82 12.36
N THR A 86 -14.04 13.39 11.96
CA THR A 86 -13.09 12.71 12.86
C THR A 86 -12.40 13.67 13.83
N GLN A 87 -12.33 14.96 13.49
CA GLN A 87 -11.70 16.00 14.32
C GLN A 87 -12.72 16.83 15.13
N ALA A 88 -14.01 16.59 14.94
CA ALA A 88 -15.10 17.31 15.62
C ALA A 88 -15.47 16.72 17.00
N GLN A 89 -14.55 15.99 17.65
CA GLN A 89 -14.65 15.64 19.07
C GLN A 89 -13.60 16.44 19.84
N GLY A 90 -13.97 17.70 20.15
CA GLY A 90 -13.30 18.57 21.10
C GLY A 90 -14.35 19.19 22.02
#